data_AF-A0A1H8HIL8-F1
#
_entry.id   AF-A0A1H8HIL8-F1
#
_cell.length_a   1.000
_cell.length_b   1.000
_cell.length_c   1.000
_cell.angle_alpha   90.00
_cell.angle_beta   90.00
_cell.angle_gamma   90.00
#
_symmetry.space_group_name_H-M   'P 1'
#
loop_
_entity.id
_entity.type
_entity.pdbx_description
1 polymer ?
#
loop_
_entity_poly.entity_id
_entity_poly.type
_entity_poly.pdbx_seq_one_letter_code
_entity_poly.pdbx_strand_id
1 'polypeptide(L)'
;MPDKRHWSATLASGLANAARRIEQRQAEISARDVAKDGSATTASGITASGVTAGSATAEPAPRPAPASAPTWPEGSTPAAATPSTAPEPVRAAVPAQRAPEPVSPAAVVPWSMRVAAEIGWRLLILAGTVYVLMRVIDAVQLLVLAFAAALLITALLQPFVARLRRMGVPRGLATAMVCVGGFIVIGLVGWFVVWQVMDNVDQLSNSLQDGISEGKKWLLNSPFHVTDGQINQVANNLSNALKHNTSQLTDAGLQGVTFVVDLLTGMLLAMFSTIFLLYDGRNIWNWVLKLFPEPARDGLAGAGPRAWTTLTHYVRGTVIVALIDAICIGIGIFFLGVPMAVPLAVVIFLSSFVPLVGAVASGAIAVVVALVTEGPFHAVLVLAVVLAVQQIEGHILQPFILGRAVRVHPLAVVLSVAAGSMIGGIGGAVVAVPLVAVGNTVVGYLRAHAKEVAAAAAGVPAQPAVPAHSAQPAPASAGTTADAAATTDTADAPAPPDAAASPSDSPPVSVPDAPTA
;
A
#
# COMPACT_ATOMS: atom_id res chain seq x y z
N MET A 1 -6.44 -51.19 -3.79
CA MET A 1 -5.93 -50.33 -2.70
C MET A 1 -4.43 -50.14 -2.91
N PRO A 2 -3.96 -48.96 -3.36
CA PRO A 2 -2.53 -48.74 -3.60
C PRO A 2 -1.76 -48.48 -2.29
N ASP A 3 -0.54 -49.01 -2.25
CA ASP A 3 0.36 -49.12 -1.09
C ASP A 3 0.74 -47.77 -0.46
N LYS A 4 0.47 -47.61 0.84
CA LYS A 4 0.80 -46.40 1.64
C LYS A 4 2.30 -46.19 1.88
N ARG A 5 3.17 -47.05 1.34
CA ARG A 5 4.63 -47.01 1.60
C ARG A 5 5.44 -46.11 0.66
N HIS A 6 4.87 -45.65 -0.47
CA HIS A 6 5.63 -44.85 -1.45
C HIS A 6 5.70 -43.34 -1.10
N TRP A 7 4.72 -42.82 -0.36
CA TRP A 7 4.65 -41.38 -0.08
C TRP A 7 5.71 -40.92 0.95
N SER A 8 6.00 -41.75 1.95
CA SER A 8 7.02 -41.45 2.97
C SER A 8 8.44 -41.43 2.39
N ALA A 9 8.77 -42.31 1.45
CA ALA A 9 10.07 -42.33 0.78
C ALA A 9 10.30 -41.06 -0.07
N THR A 10 9.24 -40.60 -0.76
CA THR A 10 9.31 -39.40 -1.59
C THR A 10 9.50 -38.14 -0.74
N LEU A 11 8.79 -38.03 0.39
CA LEU A 11 8.97 -36.93 1.35
C LEU A 11 10.33 -36.95 2.05
N ALA A 12 10.82 -38.13 2.45
CA ALA A 12 12.14 -38.27 3.05
C ALA A 12 13.25 -37.83 2.09
N SER A 13 13.15 -38.22 0.81
CA SER A 13 14.10 -37.78 -0.22
C SER A 13 14.02 -36.26 -0.50
N GLY A 14 12.81 -35.68 -0.44
CA GLY A 14 12.59 -34.24 -0.60
C GLY A 14 13.24 -33.42 0.53
N LEU A 15 13.09 -33.88 1.78
CA LEU A 15 13.72 -33.25 2.94
C LEU A 15 15.25 -33.40 2.93
N ALA A 16 15.78 -34.57 2.54
CA ALA A 16 17.22 -34.78 2.38
C ALA A 16 17.83 -33.89 1.28
N ASN A 17 17.09 -33.63 0.20
CA ASN A 17 17.50 -32.69 -0.84
C ASN A 17 17.46 -31.23 -0.37
N ALA A 18 16.48 -30.86 0.46
CA ALA A 18 16.39 -29.53 1.05
C ALA A 18 17.54 -29.27 2.05
N ALA A 19 17.86 -30.26 2.91
CA ALA A 19 18.96 -30.17 3.86
C ALA A 19 20.31 -29.95 3.15
N ARG A 20 20.60 -30.74 2.11
CA ARG A 20 21.84 -30.58 1.31
C ARG A 20 21.95 -29.20 0.65
N ARG A 21 20.84 -28.60 0.22
CA ARG A 21 20.84 -27.23 -0.33
C ARG A 21 21.16 -26.19 0.73
N ILE A 22 20.75 -26.40 1.98
CA ILE A 22 21.05 -25.49 3.08
C ILE A 22 22.52 -25.59 3.48
N GLU A 23 23.07 -26.80 3.55
CA GLU A 23 24.51 -27.01 3.79
C GLU A 23 25.38 -26.42 2.69
N GLN A 24 25.00 -26.59 1.41
CA GLN A 24 25.71 -25.95 0.30
C GLN A 24 25.67 -24.42 0.39
N ARG A 25 24.52 -23.83 0.76
CA ARG A 25 24.39 -22.39 0.97
C ARG A 25 25.25 -21.90 2.13
N GLN A 26 25.33 -22.66 3.23
CA GLN A 26 26.19 -22.32 4.36
C GLN A 26 27.67 -22.42 3.99
N ALA A 27 28.08 -23.45 3.24
CA ALA A 27 29.44 -23.59 2.75
C ALA A 27 29.84 -22.45 1.79
N GLU A 28 28.94 -22.00 0.92
CA GLU A 28 29.15 -20.83 0.05
C GLU A 28 29.30 -19.53 0.85
N ILE A 29 28.53 -19.35 1.93
CA ILE A 29 28.62 -18.18 2.81
C ILE A 29 29.95 -18.21 3.58
N SER A 30 30.30 -19.34 4.19
CA SER A 30 31.59 -19.50 4.88
C SER A 30 32.78 -19.33 3.94
N ALA A 31 32.70 -19.81 2.70
CA ALA A 31 33.75 -19.59 1.69
C ALA A 31 33.87 -18.11 1.28
N ARG A 32 32.75 -17.38 1.22
CA ARG A 32 32.76 -15.93 0.97
C ARG A 32 33.36 -15.13 2.12
N ASP A 33 33.07 -15.51 3.36
CA ASP A 33 33.62 -14.84 4.54
C ASP A 33 35.13 -15.11 4.68
N VAL A 34 35.57 -16.35 4.43
CA VAL A 34 37.01 -16.68 4.39
C VAL A 34 37.73 -15.97 3.23
N ALA A 35 37.11 -15.81 2.07
CA ALA A 35 37.67 -15.03 0.97
C ALA A 35 37.77 -13.52 1.29
N LYS A 36 36.81 -13.00 2.07
CA LYS A 36 36.82 -11.61 2.55
C LYS A 36 37.95 -11.39 3.56
N ASP A 37 38.13 -12.31 4.50
CA ASP A 37 39.19 -12.24 5.51
C ASP A 37 40.59 -12.47 4.90
N GLY A 38 40.74 -13.39 3.95
CA GLY A 38 42.00 -13.62 3.22
C GLY A 38 42.43 -12.42 2.36
N SER A 39 41.48 -11.64 1.85
CA SER A 39 41.77 -10.39 1.14
C SER A 39 42.20 -9.25 2.07
N ALA A 40 41.80 -9.29 3.35
CA ALA A 40 42.20 -8.32 4.37
C ALA A 40 43.59 -8.63 4.97
N THR A 41 44.03 -9.89 4.97
CA THR A 41 45.35 -10.30 5.50
C THR A 41 46.51 -10.10 4.51
N THR A 42 46.25 -9.86 3.22
CA THR A 42 47.33 -9.56 2.23
C THR A 42 47.68 -8.06 2.17
N ALA A 43 46.93 -7.18 2.85
CA ALA A 43 47.10 -5.73 2.79
C ALA A 43 47.73 -5.09 4.06
N SER A 44 48.17 -5.88 5.04
CA SER A 44 48.85 -5.37 6.25
C SER A 44 50.06 -6.25 6.58
N GLY A 45 51.22 -5.90 6.03
CA GLY A 45 52.41 -6.73 6.21
C GLY A 45 53.75 -6.12 5.82
N ILE A 46 53.98 -4.80 5.96
CA ILE A 46 55.35 -4.25 6.04
C ILE A 46 55.36 -2.99 6.92
N THR A 47 55.71 -3.17 8.20
CA THR A 47 56.45 -2.26 9.11
C THR A 47 56.32 -2.87 10.52
N ALA A 48 57.28 -2.98 11.41
CA ALA A 48 58.72 -2.79 11.48
C ALA A 48 59.09 -3.19 12.94
N SER A 49 60.26 -3.77 13.18
CA SER A 49 61.03 -3.57 14.44
C SER A 49 62.31 -4.39 14.47
N GLY A 50 63.41 -3.79 14.94
CA GLY A 50 64.61 -4.52 15.32
C GLY A 50 65.88 -3.67 15.35
N VAL A 51 66.08 -2.95 16.44
CA VAL A 51 67.30 -2.24 16.84
C VAL A 51 68.38 -3.24 17.27
N THR A 52 69.65 -3.09 16.85
CA THR A 52 70.84 -2.88 17.71
C THR A 52 72.17 -2.86 16.94
N ALA A 53 72.91 -1.76 17.16
CA ALA A 53 74.37 -1.53 17.22
C ALA A 53 75.40 -2.46 16.54
N GLY A 54 76.38 -1.84 15.86
CA GLY A 54 77.68 -2.45 15.57
C GLY A 54 78.54 -1.73 14.53
N SER A 55 79.19 -0.62 14.93
CA SER A 55 80.55 -0.16 14.55
C SER A 55 81.14 -0.37 13.14
N ALA A 56 81.64 0.72 12.54
CA ALA A 56 83.07 0.97 12.21
C ALA A 56 83.35 1.60 10.81
N THR A 57 84.03 2.76 10.84
CA THR A 57 85.12 3.25 9.93
C THR A 57 84.73 3.65 8.50
N ALA A 58 84.64 4.94 8.13
CA ALA A 58 85.67 6.00 7.92
C ALA A 58 86.40 5.98 6.55
N GLU A 59 86.37 7.16 5.90
CA GLU A 59 87.32 7.76 4.94
C GLU A 59 87.21 7.54 3.39
N PRO A 60 87.78 8.45 2.53
CA PRO A 60 86.99 9.30 1.63
C PRO A 60 87.53 9.44 0.17
N ALA A 61 86.80 10.22 -0.68
CA ALA A 61 87.27 10.96 -1.89
C ALA A 61 87.84 10.10 -3.08
N PRO A 62 88.01 10.61 -4.34
CA PRO A 62 88.12 12.03 -4.76
C PRO A 62 87.40 12.44 -6.08
N ARG A 63 87.40 13.76 -6.34
CA ARG A 63 87.29 14.44 -7.68
C ARG A 63 88.61 14.25 -8.47
N PRO A 64 88.88 14.86 -9.66
CA PRO A 64 88.05 15.46 -10.73
C PRO A 64 88.48 14.98 -12.16
N ALA A 65 87.85 15.47 -13.25
CA ALA A 65 88.54 15.74 -14.52
C ALA A 65 87.78 16.74 -15.41
N PRO A 66 88.47 17.50 -16.29
CA PRO A 66 88.06 18.85 -16.70
C PRO A 66 87.84 19.04 -18.22
N ALA A 67 87.30 20.23 -18.54
CA ALA A 67 87.58 21.05 -19.72
C ALA A 67 87.24 20.55 -21.15
N SER A 68 86.34 21.28 -21.79
CA SER A 68 86.52 21.73 -23.17
C SER A 68 85.92 23.14 -23.32
N ALA A 69 86.79 24.11 -23.61
CA ALA A 69 86.47 25.48 -23.98
C ALA A 69 86.28 25.58 -25.52
N PRO A 70 86.26 26.78 -26.14
CA PRO A 70 85.06 27.52 -26.51
C PRO A 70 84.97 27.80 -28.03
N THR A 71 83.83 28.27 -28.54
CA THR A 71 83.78 28.97 -29.84
C THR A 71 82.70 30.04 -29.85
N TRP A 72 83.15 31.30 -29.93
CA TRP A 72 82.37 32.48 -30.29
C TRP A 72 82.74 32.87 -31.73
N PRO A 73 81.82 33.45 -32.52
CA PRO A 73 82.19 34.31 -33.63
C PRO A 73 82.09 35.79 -33.24
N GLU A 74 83.17 36.51 -33.56
CA GLU A 74 83.36 37.95 -33.43
C GLU A 74 82.49 38.78 -34.40
N GLY A 75 82.21 40.02 -34.00
CA GLY A 75 81.62 41.05 -34.85
C GLY A 75 81.39 42.38 -34.14
N SER A 76 82.45 43.19 -33.99
CA SER A 76 82.53 44.67 -34.20
C SER A 76 81.30 45.55 -33.80
N THR A 77 81.32 46.60 -32.97
CA THR A 77 82.23 47.76 -32.79
C THR A 77 81.70 48.59 -31.59
N PRO A 78 82.51 49.37 -30.85
CA PRO A 78 82.08 50.03 -29.60
C PRO A 78 81.56 51.46 -29.81
N ALA A 79 80.55 51.88 -29.04
CA ALA A 79 80.13 53.27 -28.96
C ALA A 79 79.77 53.68 -27.52
N ALA A 80 80.51 54.69 -27.06
CA ALA A 80 80.19 55.69 -26.05
C ALA A 80 79.89 55.24 -24.60
N ALA A 81 80.90 55.45 -23.76
CA ALA A 81 80.79 55.52 -22.31
C ALA A 81 79.98 56.75 -21.85
N THR A 82 79.07 56.54 -20.91
CA THR A 82 78.58 57.56 -19.97
C THR A 82 78.79 57.04 -18.54
N PRO A 83 79.25 57.87 -17.60
CA PRO A 83 79.68 57.42 -16.28
C PRO A 83 78.50 56.89 -15.45
N SER A 84 78.67 55.66 -14.97
CA SER A 84 77.78 54.99 -14.01
C SER A 84 77.81 55.72 -12.67
N THR A 85 76.66 56.27 -12.26
CA THR A 85 76.39 56.72 -10.90
C THR A 85 76.65 55.56 -9.93
N ALA A 86 77.47 55.81 -8.90
CA ALA A 86 77.77 54.84 -7.85
C ALA A 86 76.48 54.47 -7.09
N PRO A 87 76.19 53.19 -6.82
CA PRO A 87 75.07 52.81 -5.97
C PRO A 87 75.40 53.08 -4.50
N GLU A 88 74.47 53.76 -3.84
CA GLU A 88 74.41 54.03 -2.40
C GLU A 88 74.42 52.73 -1.59
N PRO A 89 75.10 52.65 -0.42
CA PRO A 89 75.15 51.41 0.35
C PRO A 89 73.78 51.11 0.97
N VAL A 90 73.12 50.07 0.45
CA VAL A 90 71.85 49.55 0.98
C VAL A 90 72.06 49.06 2.42
N ARG A 91 71.48 49.78 3.40
CA ARG A 91 71.33 49.26 4.77
C ARG A 91 70.53 47.96 4.71
N ALA A 92 71.09 46.89 5.28
CA ALA A 92 70.38 45.63 5.46
C ALA A 92 69.08 45.88 6.25
N ALA A 93 67.94 45.70 5.57
CA ALA A 93 66.63 45.71 6.23
C ALA A 93 66.53 44.47 7.13
N VAL A 94 66.34 44.70 8.43
CA VAL A 94 65.94 43.65 9.38
C VAL A 94 64.60 43.08 8.91
N PRO A 95 64.43 41.76 8.77
CA PRO A 95 63.15 41.20 8.38
C PRO A 95 62.12 41.51 9.47
N ALA A 96 61.06 42.24 9.08
CA ALA A 96 59.93 42.50 9.96
C ALA A 96 59.30 41.16 10.37
N GLN A 97 59.28 40.87 11.67
CA GLN A 97 58.51 39.76 12.24
C GLN A 97 57.03 39.96 11.87
N ARG A 98 56.49 39.04 11.06
CA ARG A 98 55.04 38.96 10.80
C ARG A 98 54.32 38.81 12.15
N ALA A 99 53.41 39.73 12.44
CA ALA A 99 52.47 39.56 13.54
C ALA A 99 51.66 38.25 13.31
N PRO A 100 51.41 37.43 14.35
CA PRO A 100 50.61 36.23 14.21
C PRO A 100 49.20 36.59 13.75
N GLU A 101 48.68 35.86 12.76
CA GLU A 101 47.31 36.06 12.25
C GLU A 101 46.28 35.91 13.38
N PRO A 102 45.21 36.72 13.40
CA PRO A 102 44.16 36.58 14.40
C PRO A 102 43.51 35.20 14.25
N VAL A 103 43.67 34.36 15.28
CA VAL A 103 43.06 33.04 15.35
C VAL A 103 41.54 33.19 15.21
N SER A 104 40.96 32.62 14.16
CA SER A 104 39.51 32.70 13.96
C SER A 104 38.80 32.07 15.17
N PRO A 105 37.68 32.62 15.67
CA PRO A 105 36.91 32.01 16.77
C PRO A 105 36.49 30.57 16.47
N ALA A 106 36.40 30.25 15.18
CA ALA A 106 36.20 28.92 14.63
C ALA A 106 37.47 28.06 14.63
N ALA A 107 38.52 28.33 15.41
CA ALA A 107 39.62 27.40 15.67
C ALA A 107 39.59 26.84 17.10
N VAL A 108 38.84 27.47 18.00
CA VAL A 108 38.81 27.15 19.44
C VAL A 108 37.80 26.05 19.78
N VAL A 109 36.82 25.78 18.91
CA VAL A 109 35.75 24.79 19.18
C VAL A 109 36.15 23.39 18.67
N PRO A 110 36.06 22.32 19.49
CA PRO A 110 36.34 20.95 19.06
C PRO A 110 35.48 20.53 17.86
N TRP A 111 36.05 19.76 16.92
CA TRP A 111 35.38 19.32 15.69
C TRP A 111 34.05 18.58 15.96
N SER A 112 34.01 17.74 16.99
CA SER A 112 32.80 17.02 17.42
C SER A 112 31.64 17.95 17.80
N MET A 113 31.93 19.09 18.43
CA MET A 113 30.90 20.06 18.83
C MET A 113 30.34 20.83 17.62
N ARG A 114 31.12 21.00 16.56
CA ARG A 114 30.65 21.62 15.29
C ARG A 114 29.75 20.67 14.52
N VAL A 115 30.15 19.40 14.39
CA VAL A 115 29.33 18.38 13.75
C VAL A 115 28.03 18.17 14.53
N ALA A 116 28.09 18.17 15.87
CA ALA A 116 26.89 18.11 16.70
C ALA A 116 25.98 19.35 16.54
N ALA A 117 26.55 20.55 16.42
CA ALA A 117 25.78 21.77 16.14
C ALA A 117 25.15 21.76 14.75
N GLU A 118 25.87 21.27 13.73
CA GLU A 118 25.38 21.13 12.35
C GLU A 118 24.26 20.10 12.24
N ILE A 119 24.39 18.96 12.90
CA ILE A 119 23.33 17.96 13.00
C ILE A 119 22.16 18.53 13.82
N GLY A 120 22.45 19.23 14.92
CA GLY A 120 21.48 19.81 15.83
C GLY A 120 20.56 20.83 15.17
N TRP A 121 21.10 21.82 14.44
CA TRP A 121 20.23 22.81 13.78
C TRP A 121 19.45 22.19 12.59
N ARG A 122 20.03 21.23 11.86
CA ARG A 122 19.31 20.48 10.81
C ARG A 122 18.16 19.66 11.39
N LEU A 123 18.37 18.99 12.52
CA LEU A 123 17.32 18.28 13.25
C LEU A 123 16.28 19.24 13.82
N LEU A 124 16.66 20.43 14.30
CA LEU A 124 15.72 21.46 14.75
C LEU A 124 14.89 22.03 13.60
N ILE A 125 15.48 22.25 12.43
CA ILE A 125 14.72 22.65 11.24
C ILE A 125 13.80 21.52 10.79
N LEU A 126 14.27 20.28 10.77
CA LEU A 126 13.43 19.13 10.45
C LEU A 126 12.27 19.01 11.44
N ALA A 127 12.53 19.08 12.75
CA ALA A 127 11.52 19.03 13.80
C ALA A 127 10.55 20.22 13.72
N GLY A 128 11.05 21.43 13.49
CA GLY A 128 10.23 22.62 13.28
C GLY A 128 9.37 22.52 12.01
N THR A 129 9.92 22.01 10.92
CA THR A 129 9.18 21.74 9.67
C THR A 129 8.09 20.70 9.91
N VAL A 130 8.39 19.61 10.63
CA VAL A 130 7.41 18.57 10.99
C VAL A 130 6.33 19.14 11.90
N TYR A 131 6.69 19.95 12.90
CA TYR A 131 5.73 20.59 13.80
C TYR A 131 4.78 21.55 13.06
N VAL A 132 5.33 22.42 12.20
CA VAL A 132 4.53 23.32 11.37
C VAL A 132 3.63 22.52 10.44
N LEU A 133 4.14 21.45 9.82
CA LEU A 133 3.35 20.60 8.95
C LEU A 133 2.20 19.90 9.70
N MET A 134 2.45 19.37 10.90
CA MET A 134 1.41 18.82 11.77
C MET A 134 0.36 19.87 12.11
N ARG A 135 0.78 21.09 12.47
CA ARG A 135 -0.15 22.19 12.78
C ARG A 135 -1.00 22.61 11.60
N VAL A 136 -0.43 22.63 10.40
CA VAL A 136 -1.16 22.90 9.17
C VAL A 136 -2.15 21.77 8.90
N ILE A 137 -1.73 20.51 9.04
CA ILE A 137 -2.61 19.33 8.86
C ILE A 137 -3.81 19.40 9.79
N ASP A 138 -3.61 19.73 11.07
CA ASP A 138 -4.72 19.87 12.04
C ASP A 138 -5.70 20.98 11.61
N ALA A 139 -5.19 22.10 11.10
CA ALA A 139 -6.01 23.23 10.67
C ALA A 139 -6.80 22.93 9.38
N VAL A 140 -6.26 22.10 8.49
CA VAL A 140 -6.91 21.74 7.21
C VAL A 140 -7.49 20.32 7.20
N GLN A 141 -7.56 19.65 8.35
CA GLN A 141 -7.98 18.24 8.43
C GLN A 141 -9.36 18.01 7.80
N LEU A 142 -10.33 18.85 8.15
CA LEU A 142 -11.69 18.75 7.59
C LEU A 142 -11.68 18.94 6.07
N LEU A 143 -10.89 19.90 5.56
CA LEU A 143 -10.74 20.14 4.12
C LEU A 143 -10.10 18.94 3.40
N VAL A 144 -9.03 18.37 3.98
CA VAL A 144 -8.32 17.21 3.42
C VAL A 144 -9.23 15.98 3.41
N LEU A 145 -9.95 15.72 4.51
CA LEU A 145 -10.89 14.60 4.60
C LEU A 145 -12.08 14.79 3.65
N ALA A 146 -12.65 15.99 3.55
CA ALA A 146 -13.72 16.29 2.61
C ALA A 146 -13.27 16.12 1.15
N PHE A 147 -12.05 16.58 0.82
CA PHE A 147 -11.48 16.40 -0.52
C PHE A 147 -11.15 14.93 -0.82
N ALA A 148 -10.63 14.19 0.15
CA ALA A 148 -10.39 12.76 0.01
C ALA A 148 -11.70 11.97 -0.17
N ALA A 149 -12.73 12.29 0.62
CA ALA A 149 -14.07 11.75 0.46
C ALA A 149 -14.62 12.09 -0.93
N ALA A 150 -14.43 13.32 -1.41
CA ALA A 150 -14.82 13.72 -2.76
C ALA A 150 -14.09 12.93 -3.85
N LEU A 151 -12.81 12.60 -3.69
CA LEU A 151 -12.08 11.73 -4.61
C LEU A 151 -12.68 10.32 -4.64
N LEU A 152 -13.00 9.73 -3.48
CA LEU A 152 -13.63 8.41 -3.40
C LEU A 152 -15.04 8.41 -4.01
N ILE A 153 -15.86 9.41 -3.68
CA ILE A 153 -17.20 9.61 -4.26
C ILE A 153 -17.09 9.80 -5.78
N THR A 154 -16.16 10.62 -6.26
CA THR A 154 -15.93 10.83 -7.69
C THR A 154 -15.56 9.52 -8.38
N ALA A 155 -14.68 8.72 -7.79
CA ALA A 155 -14.29 7.42 -8.32
C ALA A 155 -15.48 6.45 -8.40
N LEU A 156 -16.39 6.50 -7.43
CA LEU A 156 -17.63 5.72 -7.44
C LEU A 156 -18.64 6.21 -8.50
N LEU A 157 -18.82 7.52 -8.64
CA LEU A 157 -19.83 8.16 -9.49
C LEU A 157 -19.42 8.23 -10.97
N GLN A 158 -18.12 8.26 -11.28
CA GLN A 158 -17.62 8.36 -12.64
C GLN A 158 -18.21 7.34 -13.64
N PRO A 159 -18.30 6.02 -13.36
CA PRO A 159 -18.91 5.08 -14.30
C PRO A 159 -20.37 5.42 -14.62
N PHE A 160 -21.11 6.01 -13.67
CA PHE A 160 -22.49 6.44 -13.89
C PHE A 160 -22.55 7.66 -14.82
N VAL A 161 -21.67 8.65 -14.64
CA VAL A 161 -21.54 9.79 -15.58
C VAL A 161 -21.14 9.31 -16.97
N ALA A 162 -20.18 8.39 -17.05
CA ALA A 162 -19.75 7.82 -18.32
C ALA A 162 -20.91 7.10 -19.05
N ARG A 163 -21.77 6.39 -18.30
CA ARG A 163 -22.96 5.74 -18.85
C ARG A 163 -23.98 6.76 -19.36
N LEU A 164 -24.26 7.83 -18.61
CA LEU A 164 -25.17 8.91 -19.03
C LEU A 164 -24.66 9.63 -20.29
N ARG A 165 -23.35 9.90 -20.35
CA ARG A 165 -22.73 10.50 -21.54
C ARG A 165 -22.80 9.60 -22.77
N ARG A 166 -22.70 8.28 -22.59
CA ARG A 166 -22.91 7.31 -23.68
C ARG A 166 -24.36 7.29 -24.20
N MET A 167 -25.32 7.69 -23.38
CA MET A 167 -26.73 7.86 -23.78
C MET A 167 -27.02 9.23 -24.43
N GLY A 168 -26.00 10.06 -24.68
CA GLY A 168 -26.13 11.34 -25.38
C GLY A 168 -26.32 12.57 -24.48
N VAL A 169 -26.30 12.41 -23.15
CA VAL A 169 -26.46 13.55 -22.23
C VAL A 169 -25.20 14.44 -22.24
N PRO A 170 -25.33 15.78 -22.38
CA PRO A 170 -24.18 16.69 -22.37
C PRO A 170 -23.45 16.64 -21.03
N ARG A 171 -22.13 16.85 -21.06
CA ARG A 171 -21.22 16.61 -19.93
C ARG A 171 -21.67 17.30 -18.63
N GLY A 172 -22.06 18.58 -18.70
CA GLY A 172 -22.48 19.34 -17.51
C GLY A 172 -23.72 18.76 -16.85
N LEU A 173 -24.74 18.43 -17.65
CA LEU A 173 -26.00 17.88 -17.16
C LEU A 173 -25.81 16.46 -16.61
N ALA A 174 -24.99 15.64 -17.27
CA ALA A 174 -24.64 14.31 -16.79
C ALA A 174 -23.93 14.35 -15.43
N THR A 175 -22.97 15.26 -15.25
CA THR A 175 -22.29 15.47 -13.98
C THR A 175 -23.25 15.95 -12.90
N ALA A 176 -24.09 16.96 -13.19
CA ALA A 176 -25.04 17.50 -12.24
C ALA A 176 -26.05 16.45 -11.76
N MET A 177 -26.66 15.70 -12.68
CA MET A 177 -27.63 14.65 -12.34
C MET A 177 -27.02 13.56 -11.45
N VAL A 178 -25.82 13.09 -11.79
CA VAL A 178 -25.16 12.00 -11.04
C VAL A 178 -24.66 12.49 -9.69
N CYS A 179 -24.10 13.70 -9.60
CA CYS A 179 -23.71 14.28 -8.31
C CYS A 179 -24.93 14.46 -7.41
N VAL A 180 -25.97 15.18 -7.87
CA VAL A 180 -27.17 15.44 -7.07
C VAL A 180 -27.85 14.13 -6.68
N GLY A 181 -28.06 13.21 -7.63
CA GLY A 181 -28.64 11.90 -7.35
C GLY A 181 -27.80 11.07 -6.36
N GLY A 182 -26.47 11.06 -6.50
CA GLY A 182 -25.58 10.36 -5.59
C GLY A 182 -25.62 10.89 -4.16
N PHE A 183 -25.57 12.22 -3.98
CA PHE A 183 -25.68 12.85 -2.66
C PHE A 183 -27.07 12.67 -2.04
N ILE A 184 -28.14 12.71 -2.85
CA ILE A 184 -29.50 12.39 -2.38
C ILE A 184 -29.55 10.95 -1.86
N VAL A 185 -29.02 9.98 -2.61
CA VAL A 185 -29.01 8.56 -2.17
C VAL A 185 -28.23 8.39 -0.88
N ILE A 186 -27.02 8.97 -0.77
CA ILE A 186 -26.22 8.91 0.46
C ILE A 186 -26.96 9.57 1.64
N GLY A 187 -27.57 10.74 1.41
CA GLY A 187 -28.36 11.46 2.41
C GLY A 187 -29.59 10.67 2.86
N LEU A 188 -30.31 10.03 1.95
CA LEU A 188 -31.46 9.18 2.25
C LEU A 188 -31.07 7.94 3.04
N VAL A 189 -29.94 7.30 2.71
CA VAL A 189 -29.42 6.17 3.49
C VAL A 189 -29.06 6.62 4.91
N GLY A 190 -28.33 7.74 5.05
CA GLY A 190 -27.97 8.28 6.36
C GLY A 190 -29.20 8.67 7.19
N TRP A 191 -30.16 9.36 6.57
CA TRP A 191 -31.45 9.69 7.18
C TRP A 191 -32.19 8.45 7.65
N PHE A 192 -32.30 7.42 6.78
CA PHE A 192 -32.97 6.17 7.10
C PHE A 192 -32.33 5.47 8.30
N VAL A 193 -30.99 5.44 8.39
CA VAL A 193 -30.29 4.88 9.55
C VAL A 193 -30.62 5.63 10.83
N VAL A 194 -30.51 6.96 10.82
CA VAL A 194 -30.78 7.78 12.00
C VAL A 194 -32.23 7.60 12.45
N TRP A 195 -33.16 7.68 11.50
CA TRP A 195 -34.58 7.46 11.77
C TRP A 195 -34.85 6.08 12.38
N GLN A 196 -34.28 5.04 11.78
CA GLN A 196 -34.46 3.67 12.25
C GLN A 196 -33.82 3.46 13.63
N VAL A 197 -32.67 4.07 13.91
CA VAL A 197 -32.09 4.02 15.27
C VAL A 197 -33.02 4.71 16.25
N MET A 198 -33.48 5.94 15.95
CA MET A 198 -34.37 6.71 16.81
C MET A 198 -35.67 5.98 17.15
N ASP A 199 -36.34 5.38 16.16
CA ASP A 199 -37.62 4.67 16.36
C ASP A 199 -37.47 3.40 17.21
N ASN A 200 -36.26 2.87 17.35
CA ASN A 200 -36.00 1.61 18.04
C ASN A 200 -35.09 1.76 19.25
N VAL A 201 -34.68 2.99 19.63
CA VAL A 201 -33.91 3.24 20.86
C VAL A 201 -34.69 2.76 22.09
N ASP A 202 -35.99 3.02 22.14
CA ASP A 202 -36.84 2.61 23.27
C ASP A 202 -36.96 1.08 23.36
N GLN A 203 -37.14 0.41 22.22
CA GLN A 203 -37.16 -1.06 22.15
C GLN A 203 -35.81 -1.66 22.54
N LEU A 204 -34.70 -1.06 22.10
CA LEU A 204 -33.35 -1.50 22.44
C LEU A 204 -33.08 -1.34 23.94
N SER A 205 -33.51 -0.23 24.55
CA SER A 205 -33.38 0.00 26.00
C SER A 205 -34.13 -1.03 26.84
N ASN A 206 -35.35 -1.39 26.42
CA ASN A 206 -36.16 -2.40 27.09
C ASN A 206 -35.57 -3.81 26.89
N SER A 207 -35.22 -4.15 25.64
CA SER A 207 -34.58 -5.43 25.31
C SER A 207 -33.24 -5.60 26.02
N LEU A 208 -32.44 -4.53 26.17
CA LEU A 208 -31.21 -4.49 26.97
C LEU A 208 -31.44 -4.93 28.42
N GLN A 209 -32.51 -4.43 29.05
CA GLN A 209 -32.83 -4.79 30.43
C GLN A 209 -33.28 -6.25 30.54
N ASP A 210 -34.10 -6.71 29.58
CA ASP A 210 -34.60 -8.09 29.53
C ASP A 210 -33.45 -9.08 29.26
N GLY A 211 -32.58 -8.81 28.28
CA GLY A 211 -31.41 -9.61 27.95
C GLY A 211 -30.36 -9.69 29.05
N ILE A 212 -30.15 -8.61 29.81
CA ILE A 212 -29.31 -8.66 31.03
C ILE A 212 -29.94 -9.58 32.07
N SER A 213 -31.27 -9.52 32.24
CA SER A 213 -31.98 -10.36 33.21
C SER A 213 -31.94 -11.85 32.82
N GLU A 214 -32.04 -12.14 31.53
CA GLU A 214 -32.03 -13.50 30.99
C GLU A 214 -30.62 -14.09 30.89
N GLY A 215 -29.64 -13.27 30.49
CA GLY A 215 -28.23 -13.61 30.57
C GLY A 215 -27.79 -13.91 32.00
N LYS A 216 -28.30 -13.16 32.98
CA LYS A 216 -28.12 -13.47 34.41
C LYS A 216 -28.75 -14.82 34.76
N LYS A 217 -29.98 -15.11 34.34
CA LYS A 217 -30.63 -16.42 34.57
C LYS A 217 -29.86 -17.57 33.92
N TRP A 218 -29.33 -17.39 32.72
CA TRP A 218 -28.53 -18.40 32.03
C TRP A 218 -27.19 -18.63 32.73
N LEU A 219 -26.50 -17.56 33.15
CA LEU A 219 -25.22 -17.67 33.86
C LEU A 219 -25.37 -18.29 35.25
N LEU A 220 -26.50 -18.03 35.93
CA LEU A 220 -26.84 -18.66 37.22
C LEU A 220 -27.20 -20.15 37.09
N ASN A 221 -27.74 -20.57 35.94
CA ASN A 221 -28.02 -21.98 35.64
C ASN A 221 -26.85 -22.69 34.91
N SER A 222 -25.73 -22.00 34.72
CA SER A 222 -24.55 -22.53 34.04
C SER A 222 -23.73 -23.40 34.98
N PRO A 223 -23.06 -24.47 34.50
CA PRO A 223 -22.19 -25.32 35.32
C PRO A 223 -20.96 -24.59 35.91
N PHE A 224 -20.72 -23.36 35.48
CA PHE A 224 -19.73 -22.46 36.09
C PHE A 224 -20.39 -21.75 37.28
N HIS A 225 -20.00 -22.12 38.51
CA HIS A 225 -20.53 -21.60 39.77
C HIS A 225 -20.17 -20.11 40.00
N VAL A 226 -20.74 -19.19 39.21
CA VAL A 226 -20.53 -17.75 39.35
C VAL A 226 -21.49 -17.21 40.41
N THR A 227 -20.96 -16.60 41.47
CA THR A 227 -21.74 -16.12 42.63
C THR A 227 -22.60 -14.89 42.28
N ASP A 228 -23.86 -14.87 42.74
CA ASP A 228 -24.85 -13.80 42.55
C ASP A 228 -24.31 -12.37 42.79
N GLY A 229 -23.39 -12.21 43.75
CA GLY A 229 -22.80 -10.93 44.12
C GLY A 229 -21.96 -10.30 43.00
N GLN A 230 -21.16 -11.09 42.28
CA GLN A 230 -20.32 -10.60 41.19
C GLN A 230 -21.17 -10.21 39.97
N ILE A 231 -22.24 -10.96 39.70
CA ILE A 231 -23.14 -10.70 38.57
C ILE A 231 -23.96 -9.43 38.81
N ASN A 232 -24.52 -9.26 40.01
CA ASN A 232 -25.24 -8.03 40.37
C ASN A 232 -24.34 -6.80 40.36
N GLN A 233 -23.07 -6.93 40.77
CA GLN A 233 -22.12 -5.82 40.76
C GLN A 233 -21.75 -5.41 39.33
N VAL A 234 -21.51 -6.37 38.42
CA VAL A 234 -21.26 -6.09 37.00
C VAL A 234 -22.49 -5.48 36.32
N ALA A 235 -23.69 -6.04 36.56
CA ALA A 235 -24.93 -5.51 36.01
C ALA A 235 -25.24 -4.09 36.50
N ASN A 236 -25.10 -3.83 37.81
CA ASN A 236 -25.30 -2.49 38.37
C ASN A 236 -24.24 -1.50 37.89
N ASN A 237 -22.97 -1.91 37.77
CA ASN A 237 -21.91 -1.07 37.22
C ASN A 237 -22.18 -0.73 35.75
N LEU A 238 -22.67 -1.69 34.96
CA LEU A 238 -23.01 -1.47 33.55
C LEU A 238 -24.23 -0.53 33.41
N SER A 239 -25.31 -0.77 34.17
CA SER A 239 -26.49 0.11 34.19
C SER A 239 -26.17 1.52 34.70
N ASN A 240 -25.32 1.66 35.72
CA ASN A 240 -24.91 2.97 36.23
C ASN A 240 -23.97 3.70 35.26
N ALA A 241 -23.04 2.99 34.61
CA ALA A 241 -22.18 3.56 33.56
C ALA A 241 -23.01 4.05 32.36
N LEU A 242 -24.02 3.29 31.96
CA LEU A 242 -24.98 3.69 30.91
C LEU A 242 -25.75 4.95 31.33
N LYS A 243 -26.36 4.98 32.52
CA LYS A 243 -27.14 6.12 33.02
C LYS A 243 -26.30 7.40 33.21
N HIS A 244 -25.07 7.28 33.72
CA HIS A 244 -24.16 8.43 33.86
C HIS A 244 -23.66 8.95 32.50
N ASN A 245 -23.48 8.08 31.50
CA ASN A 245 -23.25 8.53 30.13
C ASN A 245 -24.48 9.18 29.51
N THR A 246 -25.70 8.73 29.83
CA THR A 246 -26.94 9.38 29.37
C THR A 246 -27.09 10.79 29.93
N SER A 247 -26.68 11.07 31.17
CA SER A 247 -26.65 12.44 31.68
C SER A 247 -25.58 13.32 30.99
N GLN A 248 -24.44 12.75 30.58
CA GLN A 248 -23.46 13.47 29.75
C GLN A 248 -23.93 13.67 28.30
N LEU A 249 -24.82 12.82 27.79
CA LEU A 249 -25.49 12.99 26.51
C LEU A 249 -26.49 14.17 26.53
N THR A 250 -27.00 14.58 27.69
CA THR A 250 -27.90 15.75 27.79
C THR A 250 -27.16 17.08 27.75
N ASP A 251 -25.94 17.16 28.31
CA ASP A 251 -25.02 18.30 28.13
C ASP A 251 -24.36 18.31 26.73
N ALA A 252 -24.58 17.26 25.93
CA ALA A 252 -24.05 17.12 24.57
C ALA A 252 -24.81 17.92 23.49
N GLY A 253 -25.80 18.76 23.86
CA GLY A 253 -26.53 19.58 22.90
C GLY A 253 -25.63 20.50 22.07
N LEU A 254 -24.65 21.17 22.70
CA LEU A 254 -23.71 22.07 22.02
C LEU A 254 -22.64 21.33 21.21
N GLN A 255 -22.15 20.18 21.72
CA GLN A 255 -21.19 19.35 20.99
C GLN A 255 -21.84 18.64 19.79
N GLY A 256 -23.08 18.18 19.92
CA GLY A 256 -23.86 17.61 18.83
C GLY A 256 -24.13 18.63 17.72
N VAL A 257 -24.46 19.87 18.07
CA VAL A 257 -24.60 20.96 17.08
C VAL A 257 -23.28 21.19 16.33
N THR A 258 -22.14 21.25 17.04
CA THR A 258 -20.83 21.44 16.39
C THR A 258 -20.51 20.28 15.43
N PHE A 259 -20.75 19.04 15.85
CA PHE A 259 -20.58 17.87 14.98
C PHE A 259 -21.46 17.92 13.74
N VAL A 260 -22.74 18.31 13.87
CA VAL A 260 -23.65 18.47 12.72
C VAL A 260 -23.16 19.58 11.79
N VAL A 261 -22.68 20.70 12.33
CA VAL A 261 -22.13 21.79 11.53
C VAL A 261 -20.87 21.34 10.78
N ASP A 262 -19.95 20.63 11.44
CA ASP A 262 -18.75 20.08 10.81
C ASP A 262 -19.09 19.06 9.72
N LEU A 263 -20.08 18.19 9.99
CA LEU A 263 -20.56 17.21 9.02
C LEU A 263 -21.21 17.88 7.80
N LEU A 264 -22.06 18.89 8.00
CA LEU A 264 -22.68 19.64 6.91
C LEU A 264 -21.65 20.44 6.12
N THR A 265 -20.69 21.05 6.80
CA THR A 265 -19.58 21.77 6.17
C THR A 265 -18.72 20.81 5.34
N GLY A 266 -18.31 19.68 5.91
CA GLY A 266 -17.57 18.63 5.22
C GLY A 266 -18.35 18.05 4.03
N MET A 267 -19.66 17.82 4.18
CA MET A 267 -20.53 17.35 3.10
C MET A 267 -20.63 18.37 1.98
N LEU A 268 -20.78 19.66 2.29
CA LEU A 268 -20.82 20.73 1.29
C LEU A 268 -19.49 20.84 0.54
N LEU A 269 -18.37 20.79 1.25
CA LEU A 269 -17.03 20.78 0.65
C LEU A 269 -16.81 19.56 -0.22
N ALA A 270 -17.24 18.38 0.24
CA ALA A 270 -17.15 17.14 -0.52
C ALA A 270 -18.03 17.19 -1.77
N MET A 271 -19.24 17.72 -1.68
CA MET A 271 -20.17 17.90 -2.81
C MET A 271 -19.59 18.85 -3.85
N PHE A 272 -19.13 20.02 -3.42
CA PHE A 272 -18.48 20.99 -4.29
C PHE A 272 -17.26 20.39 -4.98
N SER A 273 -16.36 19.77 -4.20
CA SER A 273 -15.14 19.13 -4.73
C SER A 273 -15.48 18.01 -5.73
N THR A 274 -16.49 17.18 -5.43
CA THR A 274 -16.94 16.09 -6.32
C THR A 274 -17.44 16.64 -7.65
N ILE A 275 -18.24 17.71 -7.64
CA ILE A 275 -18.73 18.35 -8.87
C ILE A 275 -17.56 18.81 -9.74
N PHE A 276 -16.57 19.50 -9.18
CA PHE A 276 -15.40 19.98 -9.92
C PHE A 276 -14.51 18.85 -10.43
N LEU A 277 -14.24 17.83 -9.60
CA LEU A 277 -13.46 16.66 -9.99
C LEU A 277 -14.13 15.87 -11.11
N LEU A 278 -15.46 15.73 -11.06
CA LEU A 278 -16.22 15.00 -12.06
C LEU A 278 -16.42 15.82 -13.35
N TYR A 279 -16.64 17.13 -13.23
CA TYR A 279 -16.79 18.02 -14.36
C TYR A 279 -15.47 18.30 -15.08
N ASP A 280 -14.37 18.57 -14.37
CA ASP A 280 -13.13 19.06 -14.97
C ASP A 280 -11.83 18.34 -14.51
N GLY A 281 -11.95 17.09 -14.05
CA GLY A 281 -10.81 16.32 -13.53
C GLY A 281 -9.58 16.22 -14.46
N ARG A 282 -9.75 16.31 -15.78
CA ARG A 282 -8.62 16.31 -16.72
C ARG A 282 -7.83 17.62 -16.68
N ASN A 283 -8.52 18.76 -16.65
CA ASN A 283 -7.85 20.06 -16.55
C ASN A 283 -7.20 20.23 -15.18
N ILE A 284 -7.88 19.79 -14.11
CA ILE A 284 -7.31 19.75 -12.76
C ILE A 284 -6.01 18.93 -12.75
N TRP A 285 -6.02 17.74 -13.35
CA TRP A 285 -4.83 16.90 -13.44
C TRP A 285 -3.69 17.57 -14.23
N ASN A 286 -3.99 18.17 -15.39
CA ASN A 286 -3.00 18.88 -16.19
C ASN A 286 -2.44 20.11 -15.45
N TRP A 287 -3.25 20.78 -14.64
CA TRP A 287 -2.81 21.88 -13.79
C TRP A 287 -1.90 21.37 -12.66
N VAL A 288 -2.23 20.26 -12.02
CA VAL A 288 -1.38 19.61 -11.00
C VAL A 288 -0.02 19.21 -11.59
N LEU A 289 0.03 18.69 -12.82
CA LEU A 289 1.31 18.35 -13.49
C LEU A 289 2.21 19.57 -13.70
N LYS A 290 1.65 20.77 -13.86
CA LYS A 290 2.43 22.01 -14.03
C LYS A 290 3.13 22.46 -12.74
N LEU A 291 2.65 22.02 -11.57
CA LEU A 291 3.30 22.30 -10.27
C LEU A 291 4.62 21.54 -10.10
N PHE A 292 4.83 20.45 -10.85
CA PHE A 292 6.05 19.66 -10.77
C PHE A 292 7.11 20.13 -11.78
N PRO A 293 8.41 19.99 -11.45
CA PRO A 293 9.49 20.30 -12.37
C PRO A 293 9.49 19.37 -13.58
N GLU A 294 9.93 19.86 -14.74
CA GLU A 294 9.88 19.16 -16.03
C GLU A 294 10.36 17.70 -16.01
N PRO A 295 11.49 17.35 -15.36
CA PRO A 295 11.99 15.97 -15.36
C PRO A 295 11.03 14.96 -14.71
N ALA A 296 10.17 15.41 -13.79
CA ALA A 296 9.20 14.56 -13.11
C ALA A 296 7.84 14.48 -13.82
N ARG A 297 7.56 15.37 -14.78
CA ARG A 297 6.23 15.49 -15.41
C ARG A 297 5.83 14.26 -16.18
N ASP A 298 6.74 13.67 -16.95
CA ASP A 298 6.45 12.51 -17.79
C ASP A 298 6.14 11.26 -16.95
N GLY A 299 6.95 11.01 -15.93
CA GLY A 299 6.71 9.93 -14.97
C GLY A 299 5.38 10.10 -14.22
N LEU A 300 5.07 11.32 -13.77
CA LEU A 300 3.80 11.60 -13.08
C LEU A 300 2.59 11.51 -14.01
N ALA A 301 2.70 12.01 -15.25
CA ALA A 301 1.64 11.96 -16.26
C ALA A 301 1.18 10.53 -16.55
N GLY A 302 2.12 9.58 -16.54
CA GLY A 302 1.82 8.15 -16.66
C GLY A 302 1.30 7.50 -15.38
N ALA A 303 1.67 8.01 -14.20
CA ALA A 303 1.25 7.48 -12.90
C ALA A 303 -0.21 7.82 -12.57
N GLY A 304 -0.65 9.05 -12.87
CA GLY A 304 -1.98 9.55 -12.50
C GLY A 304 -3.16 8.70 -13.00
N PRO A 305 -3.25 8.35 -14.30
CA PRO A 305 -4.33 7.50 -14.81
C PRO A 305 -4.34 6.11 -14.17
N ARG A 306 -3.18 5.55 -13.82
CA ARG A 306 -3.06 4.25 -13.15
C ARG A 306 -3.52 4.33 -11.69
N ALA A 307 -3.08 5.36 -10.97
CA ALA A 307 -3.55 5.67 -9.63
C ALA A 307 -5.08 5.81 -9.60
N TRP A 308 -5.64 6.55 -10.55
CA TRP A 308 -7.08 6.75 -10.67
C TRP A 308 -7.84 5.44 -10.95
N THR A 309 -7.27 4.59 -11.81
CA THR A 309 -7.82 3.25 -12.11
C THR A 309 -7.80 2.36 -10.86
N THR A 310 -6.69 2.33 -10.12
CA THR A 310 -6.59 1.62 -8.82
C THR A 310 -7.64 2.12 -7.83
N LEU A 311 -7.77 3.44 -7.67
CA LEU A 311 -8.74 4.04 -6.75
C LEU A 311 -10.17 3.66 -7.13
N THR A 312 -10.51 3.72 -8.42
CA THR A 312 -11.84 3.35 -8.94
C THR A 312 -12.16 1.88 -8.71
N HIS A 313 -11.21 0.99 -8.97
CA HIS A 313 -11.40 -0.44 -8.72
C HIS A 313 -11.54 -0.75 -7.23
N TYR A 314 -10.71 -0.14 -6.39
CA TYR A 314 -10.79 -0.30 -4.93
C TYR A 314 -12.15 0.15 -4.40
N VAL A 315 -12.57 1.39 -4.68
CA VAL A 315 -13.85 1.93 -4.18
C VAL A 315 -15.03 1.09 -4.64
N ARG A 316 -15.06 0.69 -5.92
CA ARG A 316 -16.12 -0.19 -6.44
C ARG A 316 -16.09 -1.56 -5.77
N GLY A 317 -14.91 -2.12 -5.56
CA GLY A 317 -14.75 -3.39 -4.87
C GLY A 317 -15.28 -3.32 -3.43
N THR A 318 -14.88 -2.30 -2.67
CA THR A 318 -15.35 -2.07 -1.30
C THR A 318 -16.87 -1.90 -1.24
N VAL A 319 -17.47 -1.13 -2.16
CA VAL A 319 -18.93 -0.97 -2.19
C VAL A 319 -19.65 -2.30 -2.47
N ILE A 320 -19.14 -3.11 -3.41
CA ILE A 320 -19.73 -4.43 -3.71
C ILE A 320 -19.59 -5.36 -2.50
N VAL A 321 -18.42 -5.42 -1.88
CA VAL A 321 -18.18 -6.23 -0.68
C VAL A 321 -19.12 -5.81 0.44
N ALA A 322 -19.17 -4.51 0.76
CA ALA A 322 -20.07 -3.97 1.78
C ALA A 322 -21.54 -4.30 1.53
N LEU A 323 -21.99 -4.25 0.26
CA LEU A 323 -23.36 -4.61 -0.11
C LEU A 323 -23.63 -6.11 0.13
N ILE A 324 -22.67 -6.97 -0.21
CA ILE A 324 -22.78 -8.40 0.03
C ILE A 324 -22.79 -8.70 1.54
N ASP A 325 -21.93 -8.06 2.33
CA ASP A 325 -21.90 -8.23 3.78
C ASP A 325 -23.24 -7.85 4.41
N ALA A 326 -23.75 -6.66 4.05
CA ALA A 326 -25.02 -6.15 4.55
C ALA A 326 -26.19 -7.07 4.21
N ILE A 327 -26.22 -7.61 2.98
CA ILE A 327 -27.29 -8.51 2.54
C ILE A 327 -27.13 -9.89 3.19
N CYS A 328 -25.96 -10.51 3.12
CA CYS A 328 -25.74 -11.87 3.63
C CYS A 328 -25.89 -11.94 5.15
N ILE A 329 -25.25 -11.01 5.88
CA ILE A 329 -25.37 -10.95 7.34
C ILE A 329 -26.78 -10.48 7.72
N GLY A 330 -27.32 -9.47 7.04
CA GLY A 330 -28.68 -8.97 7.28
C GLY A 330 -29.76 -10.05 7.10
N ILE A 331 -29.68 -10.85 6.05
CA ILE A 331 -30.57 -11.99 5.82
C ILE A 331 -30.40 -13.04 6.92
N GLY A 332 -29.16 -13.37 7.30
CA GLY A 332 -28.91 -14.33 8.37
C GLY A 332 -29.54 -13.88 9.69
N ILE A 333 -29.31 -12.62 10.09
CA ILE A 333 -29.88 -12.04 11.31
C ILE A 333 -31.42 -11.98 11.24
N PHE A 334 -31.97 -11.63 10.07
CA PHE A 334 -33.42 -11.62 9.84
C PHE A 334 -34.05 -12.99 10.04
N PHE A 335 -33.45 -14.06 9.49
CA PHE A 335 -33.96 -15.43 9.67
C PHE A 335 -33.80 -15.96 11.09
N LEU A 336 -32.83 -15.44 11.84
CA LEU A 336 -32.65 -15.75 13.25
C LEU A 336 -33.64 -15.01 14.16
N GLY A 337 -34.54 -14.19 13.60
CA GLY A 337 -35.58 -13.49 14.35
C GLY A 337 -35.10 -12.25 15.10
N VAL A 338 -33.81 -11.92 15.01
CA VAL A 338 -33.23 -10.81 15.76
C VAL A 338 -33.89 -9.49 15.32
N PRO A 339 -34.48 -8.73 16.26
CA PRO A 339 -35.07 -7.44 15.93
C PRO A 339 -33.99 -6.53 15.38
N MET A 340 -34.38 -5.47 14.66
CA MET A 340 -33.42 -4.51 14.12
C MET A 340 -32.50 -5.07 13.03
N ALA A 341 -32.84 -6.18 12.38
CA ALA A 341 -32.03 -6.75 11.30
C ALA A 341 -31.70 -5.73 10.19
N VAL A 342 -32.67 -4.92 9.76
CA VAL A 342 -32.48 -3.89 8.72
C VAL A 342 -31.50 -2.79 9.15
N PRO A 343 -31.71 -2.06 10.27
CA PRO A 343 -30.76 -1.05 10.72
C PRO A 343 -29.36 -1.63 10.97
N LEU A 344 -29.29 -2.84 11.52
CA LEU A 344 -28.03 -3.52 11.78
C LEU A 344 -27.30 -3.87 10.47
N ALA A 345 -28.02 -4.30 9.44
CA ALA A 345 -27.47 -4.50 8.11
C ALA A 345 -26.92 -3.20 7.52
N VAL A 346 -27.55 -2.05 7.76
CA VAL A 346 -27.00 -0.77 7.33
C VAL A 346 -25.77 -0.35 8.15
N VAL A 347 -25.74 -0.62 9.46
CA VAL A 347 -24.54 -0.40 10.28
C VAL A 347 -23.39 -1.26 9.78
N ILE A 348 -23.65 -2.52 9.43
CA ILE A 348 -22.67 -3.43 8.80
C ILE A 348 -22.19 -2.83 7.47
N PHE A 349 -23.12 -2.43 6.59
CA PHE A 349 -22.80 -1.78 5.32
C PHE A 349 -21.85 -0.58 5.47
N LEU A 350 -22.20 0.34 6.37
CA LEU A 350 -21.41 1.56 6.62
C LEU A 350 -20.07 1.25 7.28
N SER A 351 -20.04 0.23 8.15
CA SER A 351 -18.82 -0.19 8.84
C SER A 351 -17.85 -0.89 7.89
N SER A 352 -18.32 -1.65 6.90
CA SER A 352 -17.46 -2.35 5.91
C SER A 352 -16.54 -1.43 5.09
N PHE A 353 -16.75 -0.10 5.14
CA PHE A 353 -15.81 0.88 4.54
C PHE A 353 -14.51 1.06 5.34
N VAL A 354 -14.45 0.63 6.60
CA VAL A 354 -13.22 0.60 7.41
C VAL A 354 -12.76 -0.86 7.53
N PRO A 355 -11.75 -1.30 6.75
CA PRO A 355 -11.30 -2.69 6.80
C PRO A 355 -10.84 -3.10 8.20
N LEU A 356 -11.09 -4.37 8.56
CA LEU A 356 -10.83 -4.98 9.87
C LEU A 356 -11.69 -4.41 11.01
N VAL A 357 -11.60 -3.10 11.26
CA VAL A 357 -12.30 -2.44 12.36
C VAL A 357 -13.81 -2.50 12.15
N GLY A 358 -14.26 -2.26 10.92
CA GLY A 358 -15.67 -2.26 10.56
C GLY A 358 -16.34 -3.60 10.76
N ALA A 359 -15.73 -4.68 10.27
CA ALA A 359 -16.22 -6.04 10.43
C ALA A 359 -16.27 -6.45 11.91
N VAL A 360 -15.20 -6.18 12.67
CA VAL A 360 -15.15 -6.52 14.10
C VAL A 360 -16.17 -5.70 14.90
N ALA A 361 -16.25 -4.38 14.66
CA ALA A 361 -17.17 -3.50 15.38
C ALA A 361 -18.63 -3.82 15.05
N SER A 362 -19.00 -3.90 13.77
CA SER A 362 -20.38 -4.19 13.36
C SER A 362 -20.80 -5.62 13.71
N GLY A 363 -19.90 -6.61 13.57
CA GLY A 363 -20.13 -7.97 14.02
C GLY A 363 -20.33 -8.06 15.54
N ALA A 364 -19.53 -7.34 16.32
CA ALA A 364 -19.70 -7.26 17.77
C ALA A 364 -21.04 -6.63 18.14
N ILE A 365 -21.42 -5.51 17.51
CA ILE A 365 -22.72 -4.88 17.71
C ILE A 365 -23.85 -5.88 17.39
N ALA A 366 -23.75 -6.61 16.28
CA ALA A 366 -24.75 -7.59 15.90
C ALA A 366 -24.90 -8.73 16.91
N VAL A 367 -23.78 -9.28 17.39
CA VAL A 367 -23.77 -10.34 18.39
C VAL A 367 -24.31 -9.85 19.73
N VAL A 368 -23.95 -8.62 20.14
CA VAL A 368 -24.45 -8.02 21.39
C VAL A 368 -25.96 -7.78 21.29
N VAL A 369 -26.46 -7.23 20.18
CA VAL A 369 -27.90 -7.01 19.97
C VAL A 369 -28.64 -8.35 20.01
N ALA A 370 -28.13 -9.39 19.35
CA ALA A 370 -28.74 -10.72 19.38
C ALA A 370 -28.72 -11.35 20.78
N LEU A 371 -27.62 -11.22 21.52
CA LEU A 371 -27.51 -11.69 22.91
C LEU A 371 -28.54 -11.04 23.82
N VAL A 372 -28.77 -9.76 23.60
CA VAL A 372 -29.66 -8.94 24.39
C VAL A 372 -31.13 -9.22 24.06
N THR A 373 -31.45 -9.48 22.79
CA THR A 373 -32.83 -9.56 22.32
C THR A 373 -33.37 -10.98 22.30
N GLU A 374 -32.52 -11.95 21.93
CA GLU A 374 -32.92 -13.35 21.68
C GLU A 374 -32.12 -14.36 22.53
N GLY A 375 -31.24 -13.87 23.41
CA GLY A 375 -30.45 -14.67 24.33
C GLY A 375 -29.16 -15.28 23.75
N PRO A 376 -28.41 -16.05 24.56
CA PRO A 376 -27.06 -16.50 24.23
C PRO A 376 -26.99 -17.50 23.08
N PHE A 377 -28.03 -18.32 22.88
CA PHE A 377 -28.06 -19.28 21.78
C PHE A 377 -28.11 -18.58 20.42
N HIS A 378 -29.02 -17.61 20.25
CA HIS A 378 -29.11 -16.81 19.02
C HIS A 378 -27.86 -15.96 18.81
N ALA A 379 -27.26 -15.41 19.87
CA ALA A 379 -26.00 -14.67 19.76
C ALA A 379 -24.87 -15.52 19.17
N VAL A 380 -24.73 -16.78 19.60
CA VAL A 380 -23.74 -17.71 19.05
C VAL A 380 -24.04 -18.03 17.59
N LEU A 381 -25.32 -18.20 17.22
CA LEU A 381 -25.70 -18.40 15.83
C LEU A 381 -25.41 -17.16 14.96
N VAL A 382 -25.71 -15.95 15.44
CA VAL A 382 -25.33 -14.70 14.75
C VAL A 382 -23.83 -14.60 14.59
N LEU A 383 -23.05 -14.90 15.65
CA LEU A 383 -21.59 -14.95 15.55
C LEU A 383 -21.14 -15.95 14.49
N ALA A 384 -21.75 -17.15 14.44
CA ALA A 384 -21.44 -18.15 13.43
C ALA A 384 -21.77 -17.65 12.02
N VAL A 385 -22.90 -16.96 11.81
CA VAL A 385 -23.27 -16.33 10.53
C VAL A 385 -22.24 -15.27 10.14
N VAL A 386 -21.92 -14.33 11.04
CA VAL A 386 -20.94 -13.27 10.79
C VAL A 386 -19.58 -13.85 10.42
N LEU A 387 -19.10 -14.84 11.18
CA LEU A 387 -17.84 -15.51 10.88
C LEU A 387 -17.89 -16.27 9.56
N ALA A 388 -18.98 -16.97 9.25
CA ALA A 388 -19.14 -17.68 7.99
C ALA A 388 -19.09 -16.72 6.79
N VAL A 389 -19.82 -15.60 6.87
CA VAL A 389 -19.78 -14.56 5.83
C VAL A 389 -18.37 -13.96 5.73
N GLN A 390 -17.71 -13.66 6.84
CA GLN A 390 -16.34 -13.13 6.84
C GLN A 390 -15.32 -14.11 6.21
N GLN A 391 -15.48 -15.41 6.44
CA GLN A 391 -14.62 -16.43 5.81
C GLN A 391 -14.86 -16.51 4.31
N ILE A 392 -16.13 -16.48 3.88
CA ILE A 392 -16.52 -16.40 2.47
C ILE A 392 -15.95 -15.13 1.84
N GLU A 393 -16.04 -14.01 2.56
CA GLU A 393 -15.53 -12.72 2.11
C GLU A 393 -14.02 -12.78 1.87
N GLY A 394 -13.26 -13.22 2.86
CA GLY A 394 -11.80 -13.29 2.79
C GLY A 394 -11.27 -14.29 1.77
N HIS A 395 -11.93 -15.45 1.60
CA HIS A 395 -11.42 -16.53 0.75
C HIS A 395 -11.96 -16.53 -0.69
N ILE A 396 -13.15 -15.96 -0.92
CA ILE A 396 -13.85 -16.04 -2.21
C ILE A 396 -14.07 -14.64 -2.77
N LEU A 397 -14.71 -13.75 -2.02
CA LEU A 397 -15.13 -12.45 -2.54
C LEU A 397 -13.95 -11.51 -2.74
N GLN A 398 -13.03 -11.41 -1.77
CA GLN A 398 -11.84 -10.55 -1.90
C GLN A 398 -10.99 -10.92 -3.13
N PRO A 399 -10.58 -12.19 -3.37
CA PRO A 399 -9.81 -12.52 -4.56
C PRO A 399 -10.61 -12.33 -5.87
N PHE A 400 -11.94 -12.48 -5.85
CA PHE A 400 -12.76 -12.30 -7.04
C PHE A 400 -13.04 -10.82 -7.37
N ILE A 401 -13.30 -10.00 -6.35
CA ILE A 401 -13.73 -8.60 -6.49
C ILE A 401 -12.55 -7.64 -6.52
N LEU A 402 -11.59 -7.79 -5.59
CA LEU A 402 -10.40 -6.92 -5.53
C LEU A 402 -9.29 -7.42 -6.45
N GLY A 403 -9.23 -8.73 -6.73
CA GLY A 403 -8.31 -9.32 -7.71
C GLY A 403 -6.83 -8.95 -7.52
N ARG A 404 -6.03 -9.18 -8.56
CA ARG A 404 -4.57 -8.89 -8.60
C ARG A 404 -4.24 -7.38 -8.60
N ALA A 405 -5.24 -6.51 -8.43
CA ALA A 405 -5.15 -5.06 -8.64
C ALA A 405 -4.48 -4.31 -7.49
N VAL A 406 -4.42 -4.86 -6.27
CA VAL A 406 -3.78 -4.18 -5.14
C VAL A 406 -2.97 -5.16 -4.27
N ARG A 407 -1.70 -5.37 -4.61
CA ARG A 407 -0.75 -6.13 -3.78
C ARG A 407 -0.22 -5.26 -2.64
N VAL A 408 -1.07 -4.94 -1.67
CA VAL A 408 -0.62 -4.31 -0.41
C VAL A 408 -0.37 -5.40 0.62
N HIS A 409 0.72 -5.28 1.38
CA HIS A 409 0.95 -6.17 2.51
C HIS A 409 -0.13 -5.95 3.59
N PRO A 410 -0.73 -7.00 4.19
CA PRO A 410 -1.78 -6.84 5.20
C PRO A 410 -1.37 -5.95 6.38
N LEU A 411 -0.12 -6.07 6.84
CA LEU A 411 0.44 -5.18 7.87
C LEU A 411 0.34 -3.69 7.50
N ALA A 412 0.59 -3.34 6.23
CA ALA A 412 0.52 -1.95 5.79
C ALA A 412 -0.92 -1.42 5.83
N VAL A 413 -1.91 -2.27 5.52
CA VAL A 413 -3.33 -1.94 5.65
C VAL A 413 -3.66 -1.66 7.12
N VAL A 414 -3.33 -2.58 8.03
CA VAL A 414 -3.61 -2.42 9.47
C VAL A 414 -2.96 -1.17 10.05
N LEU A 415 -1.67 -0.96 9.78
CA LEU A 415 -0.96 0.22 10.27
C LEU A 415 -1.52 1.52 9.68
N SER A 416 -1.92 1.51 8.41
CA SER A 416 -2.52 2.68 7.78
C SER A 416 -3.90 3.01 8.35
N VAL A 417 -4.74 2.01 8.62
CA VAL A 417 -6.05 2.19 9.25
C VAL A 417 -5.87 2.72 10.67
N ALA A 418 -4.92 2.18 11.44
CA ALA A 418 -4.61 2.66 12.78
C ALA A 418 -4.12 4.12 12.76
N ALA A 419 -3.14 4.45 11.92
CA ALA A 419 -2.64 5.81 11.77
C ALA A 419 -3.72 6.77 11.28
N GLY A 420 -4.51 6.37 10.29
CA GLY A 420 -5.64 7.14 9.77
C GLY A 420 -6.71 7.38 10.83
N SER A 421 -6.99 6.39 11.68
CA SER A 421 -7.92 6.52 12.80
C SER A 421 -7.42 7.51 13.85
N MET A 422 -6.12 7.52 14.14
CA MET A 422 -5.52 8.43 15.12
C MET A 422 -5.51 9.89 14.63
N ILE A 423 -5.26 10.12 13.33
CA ILE A 423 -5.18 11.47 12.75
C ILE A 423 -6.57 12.00 12.41
N GLY A 424 -7.36 11.21 11.68
CA GLY A 424 -8.59 11.64 11.03
C GLY A 424 -9.86 11.04 11.63
N GLY A 425 -9.77 10.31 12.74
CA GLY A 425 -10.88 9.53 13.26
C GLY A 425 -11.39 8.50 12.24
N ILE A 426 -12.70 8.24 12.26
CA ILE A 426 -13.36 7.32 11.33
C ILE A 426 -13.11 7.71 9.86
N GLY A 427 -13.17 9.02 9.55
CA GLY A 427 -12.92 9.52 8.19
C GLY A 427 -11.51 9.20 7.69
N GLY A 428 -10.50 9.37 8.54
CA GLY A 428 -9.12 9.02 8.21
C GLY A 428 -8.92 7.51 8.03
N ALA A 429 -9.61 6.69 8.82
CA ALA A 429 -9.57 5.22 8.71
C ALA A 429 -10.09 4.72 7.35
N VAL A 430 -11.23 5.26 6.87
CA VAL A 430 -11.83 4.93 5.56
C VAL A 430 -10.89 5.30 4.41
N VAL A 431 -10.26 6.48 4.49
CA VAL A 431 -9.41 7.02 3.43
C VAL A 431 -8.03 6.36 3.39
N ALA A 432 -7.52 5.86 4.51
CA ALA A 432 -6.16 5.36 4.65
C ALA A 432 -5.81 4.25 3.64
N VAL A 433 -6.63 3.22 3.54
CA VAL A 433 -6.37 2.05 2.70
C VAL A 433 -6.31 2.40 1.20
N PRO A 434 -7.27 3.13 0.62
CA PRO A 434 -7.17 3.58 -0.77
C PRO A 434 -5.96 4.48 -1.01
N LEU A 435 -5.57 5.34 -0.06
CA LEU A 435 -4.35 6.14 -0.20
C LEU A 435 -3.09 5.27 -0.26
N VAL A 436 -2.99 4.22 0.56
CA VAL A 436 -1.87 3.27 0.49
C VAL A 436 -1.87 2.51 -0.84
N ALA A 437 -3.04 2.08 -1.32
CA ALA A 437 -3.18 1.40 -2.61
C ALA A 437 -2.71 2.28 -3.78
N VAL A 438 -3.14 3.54 -3.79
CA VAL A 438 -2.73 4.55 -4.77
C VAL A 438 -1.23 4.84 -4.66
N GLY A 439 -0.72 5.06 -3.45
CA GLY A 439 0.69 5.31 -3.20
C GLY A 439 1.57 4.17 -3.70
N ASN A 440 1.20 2.92 -3.41
CA ASN A 440 1.91 1.74 -3.92
C ASN A 440 1.91 1.67 -5.45
N THR A 441 0.79 2.00 -6.09
CA THR A 441 0.67 2.05 -7.56
C THR A 441 1.58 3.11 -8.16
N VAL A 442 1.59 4.33 -7.59
CA VAL A 442 2.42 5.44 -8.05
C VAL A 442 3.89 5.13 -7.87
N VAL A 443 4.31 4.68 -6.68
CA VAL A 443 5.71 4.34 -6.38
C VAL A 443 6.18 3.18 -7.27
N GLY A 444 5.37 2.15 -7.44
CA GLY A 444 5.68 1.03 -8.34
C GLY A 444 5.88 1.49 -9.78
N TYR A 445 5.00 2.36 -10.28
CA TYR A 445 5.10 2.92 -11.62
C TYR A 445 6.34 3.81 -11.80
N LEU A 446 6.56 4.75 -10.88
CA LEU A 446 7.70 5.67 -10.97
C LEU A 446 9.04 4.93 -10.89
N ARG A 447 9.14 3.88 -10.06
CA ARG A 447 10.33 3.02 -10.01
C ARG A 447 10.56 2.26 -11.30
N ALA A 448 9.51 1.75 -11.94
CA ALA A 448 9.61 1.08 -13.23
C ALA A 448 10.05 2.07 -14.33
N HIS A 449 9.41 3.24 -14.37
CA HIS A 449 9.74 4.30 -15.33
C HIS A 449 11.17 4.82 -15.16
N ALA A 450 11.64 5.03 -13.92
CA ALA A 450 13.02 5.44 -13.67
C ALA A 450 14.05 4.40 -14.15
N LYS A 451 13.73 3.10 -14.03
CA LYS A 451 14.57 2.02 -14.57
C LYS A 451 14.59 2.03 -16.10
N GLU A 452 13.46 2.27 -16.75
CA GLU A 452 13.36 2.38 -18.20
C GLU A 452 14.18 3.56 -18.73
N VAL A 453 14.08 4.72 -18.10
CA VAL A 453 14.87 5.91 -18.46
C VAL A 453 16.36 5.67 -18.23
N ALA A 454 16.74 5.04 -17.12
CA ALA A 454 18.14 4.68 -16.85
C ALA A 454 18.69 3.66 -17.86
N ALA A 455 17.89 2.66 -18.25
CA ALA A 455 18.27 1.67 -19.26
C ALA A 455 18.43 2.32 -20.65
N ALA A 456 17.52 3.22 -21.03
CA ALA A 456 17.62 3.99 -22.26
C ALA A 456 18.87 4.89 -22.27
N ALA A 457 19.19 5.55 -21.16
CA ALA A 457 20.39 6.37 -21.03
C ALA A 457 21.70 5.56 -21.09
N ALA A 458 21.67 4.31 -20.62
CA ALA A 458 22.82 3.40 -20.67
C ALA A 458 23.00 2.71 -22.04
N GLY A 459 22.19 3.03 -23.05
CA GLY A 459 22.29 2.45 -24.40
C GLY A 459 22.01 0.95 -24.44
N VAL A 460 21.42 0.39 -23.37
CA VAL A 460 21.04 -1.02 -23.32
C VAL A 460 19.78 -1.15 -24.16
N PRO A 461 19.73 -2.03 -25.18
CA PRO A 461 18.51 -2.23 -25.95
C PRO A 461 17.37 -2.53 -24.98
N ALA A 462 16.28 -1.76 -25.08
CA ALA A 462 15.08 -2.01 -24.30
C ALA A 462 14.59 -3.43 -24.61
N GLN A 463 14.98 -4.39 -23.79
CA GLN A 463 14.42 -5.72 -23.85
C GLN A 463 12.94 -5.51 -23.48
N PRO A 464 12.00 -5.82 -24.39
CA PRO A 464 10.59 -5.55 -24.14
C PRO A 464 10.25 -6.15 -22.79
N ALA A 465 9.72 -5.33 -21.88
CA ALA A 465 9.18 -5.84 -20.64
C ALA A 465 8.10 -6.86 -21.02
N VAL A 466 8.45 -8.14 -20.98
CA VAL A 466 7.49 -9.22 -21.15
C VAL A 466 6.47 -8.96 -20.05
N PRO A 467 5.21 -8.64 -20.38
CA PRO A 467 4.19 -8.58 -19.35
C PRO A 467 4.21 -9.94 -18.67
N ALA A 468 4.27 -9.98 -17.34
CA ALA A 468 4.24 -11.21 -16.56
C ALA A 468 2.85 -11.90 -16.60
N HIS A 469 2.28 -12.01 -17.80
CA HIS A 469 0.99 -12.59 -18.12
C HIS A 469 0.90 -13.08 -19.57
N SER A 470 1.74 -14.05 -19.91
CA SER A 470 1.47 -15.06 -20.94
C SER A 470 2.60 -16.08 -20.94
N ALA A 471 2.61 -16.97 -19.94
CA ALA A 471 3.32 -18.23 -20.08
C ALA A 471 2.47 -19.12 -21.00
N GLN A 472 2.69 -19.00 -22.30
CA GLN A 472 2.31 -20.01 -23.27
C GLN A 472 3.09 -21.31 -22.91
N PRO A 473 2.46 -22.50 -22.86
CA PRO A 473 3.20 -23.73 -22.63
C PRO A 473 4.11 -24.02 -23.84
N ALA A 474 5.35 -24.41 -23.57
CA ALA A 474 6.32 -24.87 -24.57
C ALA A 474 5.78 -26.08 -25.36
N PRO A 475 6.17 -26.27 -26.63
CA PRO A 475 5.75 -27.43 -27.41
C PRO A 475 6.35 -28.70 -26.80
N ALA A 476 5.51 -29.71 -26.61
CA ALA A 476 5.89 -31.03 -26.14
C ALA A 476 6.89 -31.67 -27.11
N SER A 477 8.11 -31.91 -26.63
CA SER A 477 9.06 -32.80 -27.28
C SER A 477 8.58 -34.24 -27.12
N ALA A 478 8.35 -34.90 -28.26
CA ALA A 478 8.13 -36.33 -28.35
C ALA A 478 9.27 -37.13 -27.70
N GLY A 479 8.91 -38.19 -26.99
CA GLY A 479 9.86 -39.08 -26.31
C GLY A 479 9.16 -40.28 -25.67
N THR A 480 8.81 -41.25 -26.51
CA THR A 480 8.89 -42.70 -26.26
C THR A 480 8.20 -43.27 -25.01
N THR A 481 7.01 -43.84 -25.22
CA THR A 481 6.51 -44.97 -24.42
C THR A 481 6.57 -46.24 -25.28
N ALA A 482 7.42 -47.17 -24.87
CA ALA A 482 7.42 -48.56 -25.32
C ALA A 482 6.79 -49.44 -24.21
N ASP A 483 6.10 -50.49 -24.65
CA ASP A 483 5.50 -51.62 -23.93
C ASP A 483 4.26 -51.38 -23.03
N ALA A 484 3.19 -52.20 -23.06
CA ALA A 484 2.90 -53.40 -23.84
C ALA A 484 1.38 -53.72 -23.88
N ALA A 485 0.97 -54.30 -25.02
CA ALA A 485 0.05 -55.41 -25.25
C ALA A 485 -1.42 -55.40 -24.75
N ALA A 486 -2.38 -55.50 -25.70
CA ALA A 486 -3.09 -56.77 -26.00
C ALA A 486 -4.07 -56.61 -27.19
N THR A 487 -3.82 -57.40 -28.25
CA THR A 487 -4.77 -58.15 -29.15
C THR A 487 -5.99 -57.41 -29.74
N THR A 488 -6.28 -57.45 -31.05
CA THR A 488 -6.54 -58.61 -31.94
C THR A 488 -6.57 -58.04 -33.39
N ASP A 489 -5.74 -58.54 -34.31
CA ASP A 489 -6.08 -59.55 -35.36
C ASP A 489 -6.81 -58.91 -36.58
N THR A 490 -6.06 -58.53 -37.63
CA THR A 490 -5.81 -59.30 -38.88
C THR A 490 -6.87 -59.02 -39.95
N ALA A 491 -6.53 -58.11 -40.87
CA ALA A 491 -6.27 -58.39 -42.29
C ALA A 491 -7.51 -58.28 -43.20
N ASP A 492 -7.49 -57.28 -44.07
CA ASP A 492 -7.13 -57.44 -45.49
C ASP A 492 -7.98 -56.51 -46.36
N ALA A 493 -7.30 -55.82 -47.28
CA ALA A 493 -7.90 -54.96 -48.30
C ALA A 493 -8.28 -55.85 -49.52
N PRO A 494 -8.66 -55.36 -50.73
CA PRO A 494 -8.88 -53.98 -51.18
C PRO A 494 -10.09 -53.77 -52.15
N ALA A 495 -10.24 -52.49 -52.54
CA ALA A 495 -10.67 -51.98 -53.85
C ALA A 495 -12.19 -51.82 -54.20
N PRO A 496 -12.58 -50.66 -54.78
CA PRO A 496 -13.92 -50.35 -55.32
C PRO A 496 -13.97 -50.64 -56.84
N PRO A 497 -15.11 -50.54 -57.58
CA PRO A 497 -15.58 -49.22 -58.04
C PRO A 497 -17.10 -49.10 -58.36
N ASP A 498 -17.45 -47.87 -58.74
CA ASP A 498 -18.44 -47.49 -59.75
C ASP A 498 -19.96 -47.45 -59.45
N ALA A 499 -20.42 -46.19 -59.44
CA ALA A 499 -21.30 -45.62 -60.47
C ALA A 499 -22.78 -45.35 -60.15
N ALA A 500 -23.13 -44.11 -60.51
CA ALA A 500 -24.39 -43.66 -61.07
C ALA A 500 -25.60 -43.55 -60.15
N ALA A 501 -26.00 -42.31 -59.91
CA ALA A 501 -27.25 -41.72 -60.38
C ALA A 501 -27.89 -40.82 -59.32
N SER A 502 -27.79 -39.51 -59.54
CA SER A 502 -28.81 -38.53 -59.13
C SER A 502 -30.15 -38.90 -59.82
N PRO A 503 -31.34 -38.51 -59.32
CA PRO A 503 -31.64 -37.10 -59.07
C PRO A 503 -32.65 -36.79 -57.94
N SER A 504 -32.82 -35.48 -57.70
CA SER A 504 -34.04 -34.73 -57.35
C SER A 504 -35.23 -35.52 -56.73
N ASP A 505 -35.94 -35.04 -55.72
CA ASP A 505 -36.51 -33.70 -55.69
C ASP A 505 -37.14 -33.41 -54.31
N SER A 506 -37.41 -32.12 -54.14
CA SER A 506 -37.83 -31.43 -52.93
C SER A 506 -39.22 -31.85 -52.41
N PRO A 507 -39.53 -31.58 -51.12
CA PRO A 507 -40.81 -31.95 -50.49
C PRO A 507 -41.88 -30.89 -50.77
N PRO A 508 -43.17 -31.18 -50.49
CA PRO A 508 -43.86 -30.24 -49.62
C PRO A 508 -44.96 -30.81 -48.69
N VAL A 509 -45.09 -30.10 -47.56
CA VAL A 509 -46.33 -29.60 -46.95
C VAL A 509 -47.22 -30.57 -46.13
N SER A 510 -47.27 -30.21 -44.85
CA SER A 510 -48.23 -30.52 -43.81
C SER A 510 -49.56 -29.76 -43.93
N VAL A 511 -50.70 -30.42 -43.75
CA VAL A 511 -51.87 -29.95 -42.96
C VAL A 511 -52.81 -31.15 -42.63
N PRO A 512 -53.79 -31.03 -41.70
CA PRO A 512 -54.08 -32.06 -40.71
C PRO A 512 -55.45 -32.72 -40.96
N ASP A 513 -55.75 -33.80 -40.24
CA ASP A 513 -57.14 -34.25 -40.11
C ASP A 513 -57.53 -34.37 -38.65
N ALA A 514 -58.69 -33.77 -38.38
CA ALA A 514 -59.48 -33.94 -37.18
C ALA A 514 -60.40 -35.19 -37.35
N PRO A 515 -61.42 -35.44 -36.51
CA PRO A 515 -61.46 -36.63 -35.67
C PRO A 515 -62.58 -37.61 -36.05
N THR A 516 -62.54 -38.84 -35.52
CA THR A 516 -63.63 -39.80 -35.22
C THR A 516 -62.95 -41.14 -34.90
N ALA A 517 -63.32 -41.96 -33.91
CA ALA A 517 -64.57 -42.15 -33.18
C ALA A 517 -64.29 -42.59 -31.73
#